data_AF-A0A7J2PVY2-F1
#
_entry.id   AF-A0A7J2PVY2-F1
#
_cell.length_a   1.000
_cell.length_b   1.000
_cell.length_c   1.000
_cell.angle_alpha   90.00
_cell.angle_beta   90.00
_cell.angle_gamma   90.00
#
_symmetry.space_group_name_H-M   'P 1'
#
loop_
_entity.id
_entity.type
_entity.pdbx_description
1 polymer ?
#
loop_
_entity_poly.entity_id
_entity_poly.type
_entity_poly.pdbx_seq_one_letter_code
_entity_poly.pdbx_strand_id
1 'polypeptide(L)'
;MSFAKAFGLSFVAFIGLNAVFFLIGYGIQGSLDLFFESLADTPSNISALLFGPLTGNFPSAIITTIVIWIGGLPVEIGFVILIVGYIIAPLIAAILSGKFGETKIQSFGGWFLTAIISTIVILVLGIVFAGGPMTPEMIATQVVTYLGIGIIYGLMFGCIALLVASSEY
;
A
#
# COMPACT_ATOMS: atom_id res chain seq x y z
N MET A 1 -1.46 -0.64 -25.56
CA MET A 1 -0.79 0.41 -24.74
C MET A 1 -1.57 0.77 -23.48
N SER A 2 -2.86 0.44 -23.39
CA SER A 2 -3.75 0.66 -22.24
C SER A 2 -3.30 0.00 -20.94
N PHE A 3 -2.86 -1.27 -20.97
CA PHE A 3 -2.39 -1.95 -19.76
C PHE A 3 -1.26 -1.20 -19.04
N ALA A 4 -0.23 -0.78 -19.77
CA ALA A 4 0.89 -0.03 -19.21
C ALA A 4 0.45 1.32 -18.61
N LYS A 5 -0.57 1.97 -19.19
CA LYS A 5 -1.17 3.19 -18.64
C LYS A 5 -1.95 2.90 -17.37
N ALA A 6 -2.79 1.86 -17.37
CA ALA A 6 -3.57 1.45 -16.21
C ALA A 6 -2.65 1.16 -15.01
N PHE A 7 -1.64 0.30 -15.21
CA PHE A 7 -0.62 0.00 -14.21
C PHE A 7 0.20 1.23 -13.80
N GLY A 8 0.74 1.98 -14.77
CA GLY A 8 1.64 3.11 -14.48
C GLY A 8 0.94 4.21 -13.68
N LEU A 9 -0.28 4.55 -14.06
CA LEU A 9 -1.07 5.56 -13.35
C LEU A 9 -1.52 5.07 -11.97
N SER A 10 -1.92 3.81 -11.84
CA SER A 10 -2.28 3.26 -10.52
C SER A 10 -1.06 3.21 -9.60
N PHE A 11 0.11 2.81 -10.11
CA PHE A 11 1.34 2.74 -9.33
C PHE A 11 1.80 4.12 -8.84
N VAL A 12 1.86 5.12 -9.74
CA VAL A 12 2.24 6.49 -9.38
C VAL A 12 1.25 7.11 -8.41
N ALA A 13 -0.07 6.93 -8.64
CA ALA A 13 -1.09 7.46 -7.75
C ALA A 13 -1.04 6.80 -6.36
N PHE A 14 -0.83 5.48 -6.30
CA PHE A 14 -0.71 4.76 -5.04
C PHE A 14 0.45 5.31 -4.19
N ILE A 15 1.65 5.39 -4.78
CA ILE A 15 2.84 5.91 -4.09
C ILE A 15 2.66 7.37 -3.69
N GLY A 16 2.20 8.21 -4.63
CA GLY A 16 2.06 9.65 -4.39
C GLY A 16 1.06 9.95 -3.27
N LEU A 17 -0.10 9.29 -3.28
CA LEU A 17 -1.12 9.47 -2.24
C LEU A 17 -0.64 8.93 -0.89
N ASN A 18 -0.01 7.75 -0.85
CA ASN A 18 0.56 7.23 0.40
C ASN A 18 1.55 8.21 1.00
N ALA A 19 2.49 8.74 0.20
CA ALA A 19 3.46 9.70 0.68
C ALA A 19 2.80 10.98 1.23
N VAL A 20 1.77 11.50 0.55
CA VAL A 20 1.02 12.68 1.02
C VAL A 20 0.34 12.41 2.36
N PHE A 21 -0.42 11.32 2.49
CA PHE A 21 -1.09 10.99 3.75
C PHE A 21 -0.09 10.70 4.88
N PHE A 22 1.02 10.06 4.57
CA PHE A 22 2.09 9.79 5.52
C PHE A 22 2.69 11.09 6.07
N LEU A 23 3.10 12.00 5.18
CA LEU A 23 3.70 13.28 5.56
C LEU A 23 2.75 14.16 6.38
N ILE A 24 1.46 14.20 6.01
CA ILE A 24 0.45 14.95 6.77
C ILE A 24 0.25 14.30 8.14
N GLY A 25 0.12 12.97 8.22
CA GLY A 25 -0.10 12.23 9.45
C GLY A 25 1.03 12.42 10.47
N TYR A 26 2.27 12.21 10.05
CA TYR A 26 3.47 12.44 10.88
C TYR A 26 3.68 13.93 11.20
N GLY A 27 3.33 14.83 10.27
CA GLY A 27 3.45 16.27 10.49
C GLY A 27 2.53 16.75 11.60
N ILE A 28 1.29 16.25 11.65
CA ILE A 28 0.32 16.60 12.69
C ILE A 28 0.71 15.97 14.04
N GLN A 29 1.34 14.80 14.04
CA GLN A 29 1.89 14.18 15.26
C GLN A 29 3.17 14.88 15.78
N GLY A 30 3.78 15.77 14.98
CA GLY A 30 5.08 16.35 15.32
C GLY A 30 6.23 15.34 15.30
N SER A 31 6.10 14.26 14.52
CA SER A 31 7.03 13.13 14.49
C SER A 31 7.79 12.97 13.17
N LEU A 32 7.70 13.96 12.25
CA LEU A 32 8.41 13.93 10.97
C LEU A 32 9.93 13.83 11.15
N ASP A 33 10.51 14.58 12.10
CA ASP A 33 11.95 14.56 12.34
C ASP A 33 12.41 13.16 12.76
N LEU A 34 11.67 12.52 13.68
CA LEU A 34 11.93 11.14 14.10
C LEU A 34 11.85 10.14 12.94
N PHE A 35 10.92 10.35 12.00
CA PHE A 35 10.85 9.50 10.81
C PHE A 35 12.11 9.67 9.94
N PHE A 36 12.53 10.89 9.66
CA PHE A 36 13.71 11.14 8.83
C PHE A 36 15.02 10.71 9.50
N GLU A 37 15.13 10.84 10.82
CA GLU A 37 16.21 10.24 11.61
C GLU A 37 16.20 8.71 11.46
N SER A 38 15.04 8.07 11.61
CA SER A 38 14.91 6.62 11.43
C SER A 38 15.27 6.14 10.03
N LEU A 39 15.10 6.99 9.01
CA LEU A 39 15.45 6.67 7.63
C LEU A 39 16.97 6.67 7.42
N ALA A 40 17.70 7.50 8.16
CA ALA A 40 19.16 7.50 8.15
C ALA A 40 19.71 6.20 8.76
N ASP A 41 19.09 5.71 9.83
CA ASP A 41 19.51 4.48 10.51
C ASP A 41 19.01 3.21 9.79
N THR A 42 17.79 3.25 9.25
CA THR A 42 17.12 2.10 8.61
C THR A 42 16.50 2.55 7.28
N PRO A 43 17.26 2.51 6.17
CA PRO A 43 16.77 2.97 4.87
C PRO A 43 15.52 2.25 4.35
N SER A 44 15.26 1.01 4.78
CA SER A 44 14.03 0.28 4.42
C SER A 44 12.75 0.92 4.98
N ASN A 45 12.84 1.83 5.96
CA ASN A 45 11.70 2.59 6.47
C ASN A 45 11.05 3.47 5.40
N ILE A 46 11.73 3.75 4.28
CA ILE A 46 11.13 4.41 3.11
C ILE A 46 9.90 3.65 2.59
N SER A 47 9.84 2.33 2.81
CA SER A 47 8.69 1.52 2.41
C SER A 47 7.40 1.92 3.13
N ALA A 48 7.47 2.41 4.38
CA ALA A 48 6.30 2.90 5.11
C ALA A 48 5.73 4.18 4.48
N LEU A 49 6.62 5.08 4.02
CA LEU A 49 6.24 6.31 3.31
C LEU A 49 5.57 6.01 1.97
N LEU A 50 6.15 5.10 1.17
CA LEU A 50 5.72 4.85 -0.21
C LEU A 50 4.59 3.81 -0.31
N PHE A 51 4.58 2.83 0.59
CA PHE A 51 3.76 1.63 0.49
C PHE A 51 3.08 1.25 1.81
N GLY A 52 2.92 2.17 2.77
CA GLY A 52 2.40 1.92 4.13
C GLY A 52 1.23 0.93 4.27
N PRO A 53 0.19 0.92 3.40
CA PRO A 53 -0.90 -0.05 3.52
C PRO A 53 -0.44 -1.51 3.38
N LEU A 54 0.66 -1.72 2.65
CA LEU A 54 1.22 -3.02 2.29
C LEU A 54 2.39 -3.45 3.20
N THR A 55 2.85 -2.61 4.12
CA THR A 55 4.03 -2.90 4.98
C THR A 55 3.73 -3.78 6.20
N GLY A 56 2.73 -4.66 6.12
CA GLY A 56 2.48 -5.67 7.17
C GLY A 56 1.05 -5.72 7.72
N ASN A 57 0.13 -4.88 7.23
CA ASN A 57 -1.25 -4.90 7.67
C ASN A 57 -2.17 -5.45 6.58
N PHE A 58 -2.83 -6.57 6.86
CA PHE A 58 -3.99 -6.97 6.06
C PHE A 58 -5.10 -5.92 6.16
N PRO A 59 -5.97 -5.77 5.15
CA PRO A 59 -7.09 -4.83 5.22
C PRO A 59 -7.98 -5.02 6.45
N SER A 60 -8.09 -6.25 6.97
CA SER A 60 -8.82 -6.57 8.20
C SER A 60 -8.24 -5.88 9.45
N ALA A 61 -6.94 -5.62 9.50
CA ALA A 61 -6.29 -4.92 10.62
C ALA A 61 -6.69 -3.45 10.64
N ILE A 62 -6.81 -2.82 9.47
CA ILE A 62 -7.31 -1.44 9.31
C ILE A 62 -8.75 -1.34 9.81
N ILE A 63 -9.62 -2.27 9.41
CA ILE A 63 -11.02 -2.31 9.84
C ILE A 63 -11.12 -2.53 11.36
N THR A 64 -10.34 -3.46 11.91
CA THR A 64 -10.29 -3.73 13.36
C THR A 64 -9.91 -2.47 14.13
N THR A 65 -8.93 -1.74 13.64
CA THR A 65 -8.47 -0.48 14.24
C THR A 65 -9.59 0.57 14.28
N ILE A 66 -10.34 0.71 13.18
CA ILE A 66 -11.49 1.63 13.11
C ILE A 66 -12.59 1.22 14.11
N VAL A 67 -12.89 -0.07 14.22
CA VAL A 67 -13.91 -0.59 15.16
C VAL A 67 -13.52 -0.29 16.61
N ILE A 68 -12.25 -0.49 16.96
CA ILE A 68 -11.71 -0.22 18.30
C ILE A 68 -11.87 1.25 18.67
N TRP A 69 -11.71 2.17 17.72
CA TRP A 69 -11.87 3.61 17.95
C TRP A 69 -13.32 4.04 18.16
N ILE A 70 -14.24 3.47 17.38
CA ILE A 70 -15.67 3.69 17.57
C ILE A 70 -16.10 3.24 18.98
N GLY A 71 -15.40 2.25 19.55
CA GLY A 71 -15.56 1.79 20.93
C GLY A 71 -15.12 2.77 22.03
N GLY A 72 -14.63 3.97 21.69
CA GLY A 72 -14.35 5.04 22.65
C GLY A 72 -12.90 5.16 23.12
N LEU A 73 -11.96 4.46 22.47
CA LEU A 73 -10.53 4.63 22.73
C LEU A 73 -10.04 5.97 22.15
N PRO A 74 -9.23 6.74 22.90
CA PRO A 74 -8.67 7.99 22.40
C PRO A 74 -7.74 7.71 21.21
N VAL A 75 -7.88 8.50 20.15
CA VAL A 75 -7.11 8.35 18.92
C VAL A 75 -6.46 9.67 18.57
N GLU A 76 -5.17 9.62 18.28
CA GLU A 76 -4.46 10.75 17.73
C GLU A 76 -4.89 11.01 16.28
N ILE A 77 -5.25 12.26 15.99
CA ILE A 77 -5.77 12.66 14.67
C ILE A 77 -4.80 12.34 13.53
N GLY A 78 -3.49 12.42 13.76
CA GLY A 78 -2.50 12.06 12.74
C GLY A 78 -2.56 10.58 12.37
N PHE A 79 -2.85 9.70 13.34
CA PHE A 79 -2.99 8.26 13.06
C PHE A 79 -4.29 7.97 12.31
N VAL A 80 -5.37 8.72 12.56
CA VAL A 80 -6.59 8.66 11.74
C VAL A 80 -6.29 9.00 10.29
N ILE A 81 -5.50 10.04 10.04
CA ILE A 81 -5.12 10.46 8.68
C ILE A 81 -4.30 9.38 7.96
N LEU A 82 -3.39 8.70 8.66
CA LEU A 82 -2.64 7.57 8.10
C LEU A 82 -3.58 6.43 7.70
N ILE A 83 -4.49 6.02 8.59
CA ILE A 83 -5.45 4.95 8.32
C ILE A 83 -6.40 5.30 7.17
N VAL A 84 -6.86 6.55 7.09
CA VAL A 84 -7.64 7.04 5.94
C VAL A 84 -6.81 6.94 4.66
N GLY A 85 -5.55 7.36 4.70
CA GLY A 85 -4.62 7.20 3.59
C GLY A 85 -4.49 5.75 3.13
N TYR A 86 -4.48 4.82 4.09
CA TYR A 86 -4.35 3.39 3.78
C TYR A 86 -5.56 2.77 3.09
N ILE A 87 -6.71 3.44 3.11
CA ILE A 87 -7.90 3.05 2.37
C ILE A 87 -8.00 3.85 1.06
N ILE A 88 -7.78 5.16 1.12
CA ILE A 88 -8.00 6.08 0.00
C ILE A 88 -6.95 5.89 -1.10
N ALA A 89 -5.67 5.72 -0.75
CA ALA A 89 -4.61 5.52 -1.74
C ALA A 89 -4.83 4.28 -2.63
N PRO A 90 -5.05 3.06 -2.09
CA PRO A 90 -5.33 1.90 -2.93
C PRO A 90 -6.68 2.00 -3.66
N LEU A 91 -7.69 2.64 -3.06
CA LEU A 91 -8.98 2.86 -3.71
C LEU A 91 -8.85 3.74 -4.96
N ILE A 92 -8.21 4.91 -4.85
CA ILE A 92 -8.02 5.82 -5.98
C ILE A 92 -7.15 5.16 -7.06
N ALA A 93 -6.07 4.49 -6.66
CA ALA A 93 -5.21 3.78 -7.60
C ALA A 93 -5.97 2.69 -8.38
N ALA A 94 -6.85 1.93 -7.73
CA ALA A 94 -7.71 0.95 -8.39
C ALA A 94 -8.72 1.59 -9.34
N ILE A 95 -9.35 2.69 -8.94
CA ILE A 95 -10.26 3.47 -9.81
C ILE A 95 -9.53 3.96 -11.07
N LEU A 96 -8.29 4.46 -10.93
CA LEU A 96 -7.48 4.89 -12.07
C LEU A 96 -7.14 3.70 -12.98
N SER A 97 -6.72 2.57 -12.42
CA SER A 97 -6.49 1.36 -13.21
C SER A 97 -7.73 0.94 -14.00
N GLY A 98 -8.90 0.98 -13.37
CA GLY A 98 -10.19 0.71 -14.02
C GLY A 98 -10.52 1.69 -15.15
N LYS A 99 -10.39 2.98 -14.89
CA LYS A 99 -10.73 4.03 -15.85
C LYS A 99 -9.84 4.05 -17.09
N PHE A 100 -8.57 3.63 -16.95
CA PHE A 100 -7.57 3.69 -18.01
C PHE A 100 -7.26 2.32 -18.65
N GLY A 101 -7.87 1.24 -18.17
CA GLY A 101 -7.86 -0.05 -18.84
C GLY A 101 -8.92 -0.10 -19.95
N GLU A 102 -8.59 -0.68 -21.11
CA GLU A 102 -9.56 -0.85 -22.21
C GLU A 102 -10.42 -2.10 -22.03
N THR A 103 -9.90 -3.11 -21.31
CA THR A 103 -10.61 -4.36 -21.01
C THR A 103 -10.69 -4.58 -19.50
N LYS A 104 -11.59 -5.46 -19.07
CA LYS A 104 -11.71 -5.84 -17.66
C LYS A 104 -10.43 -6.45 -17.11
N ILE A 105 -9.78 -7.30 -17.92
CA ILE A 105 -8.51 -7.96 -17.55
C ILE A 105 -7.41 -6.92 -17.37
N GLN A 106 -7.31 -5.93 -18.26
CA GLN A 106 -6.29 -4.90 -18.14
C GLN A 106 -6.54 -3.99 -16.93
N SER A 107 -7.79 -3.65 -16.68
CA SER A 107 -8.25 -2.84 -15.55
C SER A 107 -7.92 -3.49 -14.21
N PHE A 108 -8.32 -4.76 -14.05
CA PHE A 108 -7.99 -5.56 -12.88
C PHE A 108 -6.48 -5.77 -12.75
N GLY A 109 -5.85 -6.19 -13.85
CA GLY A 109 -4.44 -6.54 -13.89
C GLY A 109 -3.51 -5.37 -13.61
N GLY A 110 -3.87 -4.14 -14.00
CA GLY A 110 -3.07 -2.95 -13.74
C GLY A 110 -2.94 -2.66 -12.24
N TRP A 111 -4.05 -2.72 -11.50
CA TRP A 111 -4.07 -2.61 -10.05
C TRP A 111 -3.41 -3.82 -9.38
N PHE A 112 -3.76 -5.02 -9.82
CA PHE A 112 -3.20 -6.25 -9.26
C PHE A 112 -1.67 -6.26 -9.37
N LEU A 113 -1.13 -5.86 -10.53
CA LEU A 113 0.31 -5.73 -10.73
C LEU A 113 0.90 -4.60 -9.86
N THR A 114 0.19 -3.50 -9.65
CA THR A 114 0.60 -2.42 -8.72
C THR A 114 0.79 -2.98 -7.31
N ALA A 115 -0.18 -3.73 -6.79
CA ALA A 115 -0.10 -4.33 -5.47
C ALA A 115 1.07 -5.33 -5.37
N ILE A 116 1.21 -6.24 -6.35
CA ILE A 116 2.28 -7.24 -6.36
C ILE A 116 3.66 -6.59 -6.44
N ILE A 117 3.89 -5.68 -7.39
CA ILE A 117 5.18 -5.00 -7.53
C ILE A 117 5.52 -4.20 -6.28
N SER A 118 4.54 -3.50 -5.68
CA SER A 118 4.76 -2.77 -4.43
C SER A 118 5.21 -3.71 -3.31
N THR A 119 4.54 -4.87 -3.14
CA THR A 119 4.95 -5.85 -2.12
C THR A 119 6.30 -6.51 -2.42
N ILE A 120 6.66 -6.72 -3.68
CA ILE A 120 8.00 -7.21 -4.07
C ILE A 120 9.06 -6.17 -3.72
N VAL A 121 8.81 -4.88 -3.96
CA VAL A 121 9.74 -3.81 -3.57
C VAL A 121 9.93 -3.80 -2.05
N ILE A 122 8.85 -3.86 -1.27
CA ILE A 122 8.94 -3.94 0.20
C ILE A 122 9.76 -5.16 0.64
N LEU A 123 9.47 -6.34 0.06
CA LEU A 123 10.19 -7.58 0.36
C LEU A 123 11.69 -7.45 0.06
N VAL A 124 12.05 -6.93 -1.11
CA VAL A 124 13.46 -6.74 -1.50
C VAL A 124 14.15 -5.75 -0.58
N LEU A 125 13.51 -4.62 -0.25
CA LEU A 125 14.08 -3.65 0.69
C LEU A 125 14.24 -4.27 2.09
N GLY A 126 13.24 -5.01 2.58
CA GLY A 126 13.30 -5.71 3.85
C GLY A 126 14.43 -6.73 3.89
N ILE A 127 14.65 -7.46 2.80
CA ILE A 127 15.73 -8.46 2.71
C ILE A 127 17.12 -7.80 2.59
N VAL A 128 17.26 -6.79 1.75
CA VAL A 128 18.55 -6.13 1.49
C VAL A 128 19.03 -5.33 2.70
N PHE A 129 18.10 -4.74 3.46
CA PHE A 129 18.42 -3.84 4.58
C PHE A 129 18.09 -4.43 5.97
N ALA A 130 17.95 -5.75 6.11
CA ALA A 130 17.60 -6.39 7.40
C ALA A 130 18.62 -6.24 8.54
N GLY A 131 19.76 -5.58 8.32
CA GLY A 131 20.75 -5.30 9.37
C GLY A 131 21.49 -6.54 9.90
N GLY A 132 21.29 -7.72 9.31
CA GLY A 132 21.93 -8.97 9.73
C GLY A 132 21.62 -10.17 8.84
N PRO A 133 22.28 -11.32 9.04
CA PRO A 133 22.02 -12.53 8.27
C PRO A 133 20.63 -13.09 8.58
N MET A 134 19.79 -13.23 7.56
CA MET A 134 18.49 -13.89 7.68
C MET A 134 18.63 -15.39 7.46
N THR A 135 17.95 -16.17 8.30
CA THR A 135 17.81 -17.61 8.09
C THR A 135 16.89 -17.88 6.89
N PRO A 136 17.00 -19.04 6.23
CA PRO A 136 16.07 -19.42 5.16
C PRO A 136 14.60 -19.40 5.60
N GLU A 137 14.32 -19.73 6.86
CA GLU A 137 12.97 -19.69 7.44
C GLU A 137 12.42 -18.27 7.57
N MET A 138 13.26 -17.31 7.99
CA MET A 138 12.87 -15.89 8.04
C MET A 138 12.57 -15.35 6.64
N ILE A 139 13.39 -15.71 5.64
CA ILE A 139 13.17 -15.29 4.25
C ILE A 139 11.84 -15.89 3.74
N ALA A 140 11.63 -17.19 3.94
CA ALA A 140 10.39 -17.86 3.51
C ALA A 140 9.15 -17.21 4.14
N THR A 141 9.22 -16.90 5.44
CA THR A 141 8.13 -16.24 6.17
C THR A 141 7.84 -14.85 5.60
N GLN A 142 8.86 -14.04 5.34
CA GLN A 142 8.68 -12.72 4.75
C GLN A 142 8.11 -12.79 3.33
N VAL A 143 8.60 -13.72 2.49
CA VAL A 143 8.09 -13.94 1.13
C VAL A 143 6.61 -14.29 1.16
N VAL A 144 6.21 -15.26 1.98
CA VAL A 144 4.79 -15.68 2.11
C VAL A 144 3.93 -14.53 2.61
N THR A 145 4.41 -13.78 3.61
CA THR A 145 3.67 -12.67 4.21
C THR A 145 3.42 -11.55 3.21
N TYR A 146 4.48 -11.02 2.58
CA TYR A 146 4.35 -9.88 1.67
C TYR A 146 3.65 -10.23 0.37
N LEU A 147 3.91 -11.42 -0.22
CA LEU A 147 3.14 -11.86 -1.39
C LEU A 147 1.67 -12.10 -1.04
N GLY A 148 1.38 -12.67 0.14
CA GLY A 148 0.01 -12.84 0.62
C GLY A 148 -0.73 -11.52 0.76
N ILE A 149 -0.09 -10.50 1.36
CA ILE A 149 -0.63 -9.13 1.45
C ILE A 149 -0.89 -8.58 0.04
N GLY A 150 0.08 -8.70 -0.86
CA GLY A 150 -0.04 -8.19 -2.23
C GLY A 150 -1.19 -8.83 -3.00
N ILE A 151 -1.37 -10.14 -2.88
CA ILE A 151 -2.50 -10.87 -3.46
C ILE A 151 -3.82 -10.39 -2.87
N ILE A 152 -3.93 -10.27 -1.54
CA ILE A 152 -5.17 -9.85 -0.89
C ILE A 152 -5.57 -8.43 -1.28
N TYR A 153 -4.64 -7.47 -1.24
CA TYR A 153 -4.91 -6.09 -1.69
C TYR A 153 -5.20 -6.03 -3.20
N GLY A 154 -4.47 -6.82 -3.99
CA GLY A 154 -4.68 -6.96 -5.43
C GLY A 154 -6.09 -7.44 -5.76
N LEU A 155 -6.56 -8.50 -5.10
CA LEU A 155 -7.91 -9.03 -5.27
C LEU A 155 -8.97 -8.04 -4.78
N MET A 156 -8.82 -7.54 -3.54
CA MET A 156 -9.85 -6.75 -2.87
C MET A 156 -10.17 -5.45 -3.63
N PHE A 157 -9.14 -4.68 -3.98
CA PHE A 157 -9.33 -3.44 -4.75
C PHE A 157 -9.38 -3.69 -6.27
N GLY A 158 -8.92 -4.85 -6.75
CA GLY A 158 -9.10 -5.27 -8.15
C GLY A 158 -10.58 -5.37 -8.54
N CYS A 159 -11.44 -5.80 -7.61
CA CYS A 159 -12.89 -5.74 -7.78
C CYS A 159 -13.39 -4.32 -8.04
N ILE A 160 -12.80 -3.30 -7.39
CA ILE A 160 -13.15 -1.89 -7.64
C ILE A 160 -12.71 -1.47 -9.03
N ALA A 161 -11.50 -1.87 -9.46
CA ALA A 161 -11.04 -1.58 -10.82
C ALA A 161 -11.98 -2.19 -11.88
N LEU A 162 -12.52 -3.39 -11.63
CA LEU A 162 -13.49 -4.04 -12.51
C LEU A 162 -14.84 -3.31 -12.57
N LEU A 163 -15.28 -2.71 -11.46
CA LEU A 163 -16.53 -1.93 -11.42
C LEU A 163 -16.43 -0.62 -12.21
N VAL A 164 -15.23 -0.05 -12.30
CA VAL A 164 -14.98 1.22 -13.00
C VAL A 164 -14.55 1.00 -14.46
N ALA A 165 -14.11 -0.21 -14.80
CA ALA A 165 -13.72 -0.57 -16.17
C ALA A 165 -14.82 -0.22 -17.17
N SER A 166 -14.47 0.47 -18.25
CA SER A 166 -15.40 0.69 -19.35
C SER A 166 -15.88 -0.67 -19.87
N SER A 167 -17.19 -0.82 -20.03
CA SER A 167 -17.76 -2.06 -20.57
C SER A 167 -17.18 -2.32 -21.95
N GLU A 168 -16.66 -3.53 -22.15
CA GLU A 168 -16.41 -4.10 -23.48
C GLU A 168 -17.75 -4.05 -24.24
N TYR A 169 -17.87 -3.10 -25.16
CA TYR A 169 -18.90 -3.09 -26.21
C TYR A 169 -18.25 -3.52 -27.52
#